data_AF-A0A7D5K3R9-F1
#
_entry.id   AF-A0A7D5K3R9-F1
#
_cell.length_a   1.000
_cell.length_b   1.000
_cell.length_c   1.000
_cell.angle_alpha   90.00
_cell.angle_beta   90.00
_cell.angle_gamma   90.00
#
_symmetry.space_group_name_H-M   'P 1'
#
loop_
_entity.id
_entity.type
_entity.pdbx_description
1 polymer ?
#
loop_
_entity_poly.entity_id
_entity_poly.type
_entity_poly.pdbx_seq_one_letter_code
_entity_poly.pdbx_strand_id
1 'polypeptide(L)'
;MIGDLQPGEVVIAEKIDRISRLPLPEAERLVASIQAKGARLAVPGVVDLSDLAAEAQGVAKIVLEAVQIMLFRLALQMARDDYEDRRERQRQGIELARQAGRYKGRRADPKRRAQVVALRKSGYSINKTAELAGYSAAQVKRIWAEVSQAEAKQHGAFVEDALTEADALAAVGQDERQEERA
;
A
#
# COMPACT_ATOMS: atom_id res chain seq x y z
N MET A 1 23.03 9.73 6.46
CA MET A 1 23.44 8.68 7.42
C MET A 1 24.65 7.89 6.93
N ILE A 2 24.55 7.00 5.93
CA ILE A 2 25.75 6.25 5.46
C ILE A 2 26.80 7.19 4.84
N GLY A 3 26.36 8.25 4.15
CA GLY A 3 27.24 9.25 3.55
C GLY A 3 28.14 9.97 4.56
N ASP A 4 27.67 10.09 5.80
CA ASP A 4 28.28 10.90 6.86
C ASP A 4 29.20 10.09 7.79
N LEU A 5 29.22 8.75 7.62
CA LEU A 5 30.01 7.83 8.44
C LEU A 5 31.51 8.13 8.37
N GLN A 6 32.13 8.18 9.55
CA GLN A 6 33.57 8.30 9.71
C GLN A 6 34.23 6.94 9.97
N PRO A 7 35.52 6.76 9.60
CA PRO A 7 36.27 5.56 9.94
C PRO A 7 36.29 5.33 11.46
N GLY A 8 36.05 4.09 11.88
CA GLY A 8 36.00 3.69 13.29
C GLY A 8 34.65 3.87 13.97
N GLU A 9 33.66 4.49 13.33
CA GLU A 9 32.30 4.57 13.87
C GLU A 9 31.59 3.21 13.84
N VAL A 10 30.70 2.99 14.80
CA VAL A 10 29.91 1.77 14.91
C VAL A 10 28.45 2.10 14.65
N VAL A 11 27.90 1.51 13.59
CA VAL A 11 26.47 1.51 13.30
C VAL A 11 25.84 0.39 14.11
N ILE A 12 24.93 0.73 15.03
CA ILE A 12 24.19 -0.25 15.81
C ILE A 12 22.81 -0.43 15.18
N ALA A 13 22.50 -1.66 14.78
CA ALA A 13 21.13 -2.01 14.41
C ALA A 13 20.41 -2.55 15.64
N GLU A 14 19.17 -2.10 15.88
CA GLU A 14 18.33 -2.61 16.99
C GLU A 14 18.18 -4.14 16.93
N LYS A 15 17.93 -4.65 15.73
CA LYS A 15 17.79 -6.08 15.42
C LYS A 15 18.14 -6.34 13.97
N ILE A 16 18.50 -7.59 13.66
CA ILE A 16 18.76 -8.01 12.28
C ILE A 16 17.53 -7.89 11.37
N ASP A 17 16.31 -7.98 11.91
CA ASP A 17 15.07 -7.86 11.15
C ASP A 17 14.81 -6.45 10.59
N ARG A 18 15.52 -5.44 11.12
CA ARG A 18 15.52 -4.08 10.56
C ARG A 18 16.28 -4.02 9.23
N ILE A 19 17.23 -4.92 9.02
CA ILE A 19 18.02 -5.07 7.79
C ILE A 19 17.38 -6.12 6.86
N SER A 20 16.81 -7.21 7.41
CA SER A 20 16.26 -8.36 6.65
C SER A 20 15.00 -8.08 5.82
N ARG A 21 14.39 -6.90 5.98
CA ARG A 21 13.31 -6.45 5.09
C ARG A 21 13.81 -6.26 3.66
N LEU A 22 15.10 -5.96 3.50
CA LEU A 22 15.77 -5.92 2.21
C LEU A 22 16.06 -7.35 1.73
N PRO A 23 16.01 -7.62 0.42
CA PRO A 23 16.58 -8.83 -0.16
C PRO A 23 18.04 -9.04 0.28
N LEU A 24 18.47 -10.29 0.42
CA LEU A 24 19.84 -10.63 0.84
C LEU A 24 20.93 -9.84 0.08
N PRO A 25 20.87 -9.68 -1.26
CA PRO A 25 21.87 -8.90 -2.00
C PRO A 25 21.91 -7.41 -1.62
N GLU A 26 20.78 -6.83 -1.24
CA GLU A 26 20.70 -5.43 -0.82
C GLU A 26 21.25 -5.23 0.60
N ALA A 27 21.00 -6.19 1.49
CA ALA A 27 21.58 -6.21 2.82
C ALA A 27 23.12 -6.37 2.77
N GLU A 28 23.63 -7.21 1.87
CA GLU A 28 25.07 -7.32 1.62
C GLU A 28 25.68 -6.01 1.12
N ARG A 29 25.01 -5.33 0.17
CA ARG A 29 25.45 -4.02 -0.32
C ARG A 29 25.48 -2.98 0.78
N LEU A 30 24.50 -2.99 1.69
CA LEU A 30 24.48 -2.08 2.83
C LEU A 30 25.71 -2.28 3.71
N VAL A 31 26.03 -3.53 4.05
CA VAL A 31 27.20 -3.84 4.88
C VAL A 31 28.50 -3.50 4.19
N ALA A 32 28.63 -3.84 2.90
CA ALA A 32 29.79 -3.45 2.10
C ALA A 32 29.96 -1.93 2.07
N SER A 33 28.85 -1.16 2.00
CA SER A 33 28.89 0.30 2.01
C SER A 33 29.37 0.88 3.36
N ILE A 34 28.97 0.26 4.47
CA ILE A 34 29.41 0.64 5.83
C ILE A 34 30.91 0.33 5.99
N GLN A 35 31.34 -0.87 5.61
CA GLN A 35 32.74 -1.30 5.68
C GLN A 35 33.64 -0.47 4.77
N ALA A 36 33.18 -0.08 3.58
CA ALA A 36 33.91 0.80 2.66
C ALA A 36 34.20 2.19 3.25
N LYS A 37 33.39 2.64 4.22
CA LYS A 37 33.62 3.88 4.99
C LYS A 37 34.58 3.68 6.18
N GLY A 38 35.05 2.45 6.42
CA GLY A 38 35.84 2.09 7.59
C GLY A 38 35.02 2.01 8.88
N ALA A 39 33.69 2.00 8.78
CA ALA A 39 32.79 1.85 9.91
C ALA A 39 32.44 0.37 10.14
N ARG A 40 32.00 0.05 11.35
CA ARG A 40 31.58 -1.31 11.74
C ARG A 40 30.07 -1.38 11.92
N LEU A 41 29.49 -2.56 11.69
CA LEU A 41 28.08 -2.82 11.94
C LEU A 41 27.95 -3.78 13.14
N ALA A 42 27.31 -3.33 14.20
CA ALA A 42 26.99 -4.13 15.37
C ALA A 42 25.51 -4.50 15.35
N VAL A 43 25.21 -5.80 15.46
CA VAL A 43 23.84 -6.32 15.50
C VAL A 43 23.70 -7.24 16.72
N PRO A 44 22.76 -6.97 17.64
CA PRO A 44 22.50 -7.85 18.77
C PRO A 44 22.19 -9.29 18.31
N GLY A 45 22.87 -10.27 18.91
CA GLY A 45 22.67 -11.70 18.61
C GLY A 45 23.50 -12.25 17.45
N VAL A 46 24.25 -11.41 16.74
CA VAL A 46 25.28 -11.87 15.77
C VAL A 46 26.64 -11.74 16.45
N VAL A 47 27.44 -12.82 16.38
CA VAL A 47 28.80 -12.80 16.91
C VAL A 47 29.63 -11.81 16.10
N ASP A 48 30.37 -10.94 16.80
CA ASP A 48 31.31 -10.01 16.20
C ASP A 48 32.74 -10.52 16.44
N LEU A 49 33.37 -11.01 15.37
CA LEU A 49 34.77 -11.48 15.36
C LEU A 49 35.76 -10.38 14.97
N SER A 50 35.31 -9.14 14.79
CA SER A 50 36.14 -8.04 14.25
C SER A 50 37.37 -7.76 15.10
N ASP A 51 37.24 -7.80 16.43
CA ASP A 51 38.38 -7.55 17.33
C ASP A 51 39.38 -8.72 17.32
N LEU A 52 38.89 -9.96 17.29
CA LEU A 52 39.74 -11.15 17.14
C LEU A 52 40.47 -11.17 15.79
N ALA A 53 39.79 -10.75 14.72
CA ALA A 53 40.39 -10.63 13.39
C ALA A 53 41.44 -9.50 13.32
N ALA A 54 41.26 -8.42 14.10
CA ALA A 54 42.20 -7.31 14.17
C ALA A 54 43.54 -7.71 14.84
N GLU A 55 43.48 -8.62 15.83
CA GLU A 55 44.66 -9.15 16.52
C GLU A 55 45.34 -10.29 15.75
N ALA A 56 44.62 -10.97 14.86
CA ALA A 56 45.12 -12.07 14.06
C ALA A 56 45.99 -11.63 12.86
N GLN A 57 46.87 -12.53 12.42
CA GLN A 57 47.81 -12.28 11.32
C GLN A 57 47.80 -13.45 10.32
N GLY A 58 48.18 -13.16 9.07
CA GLY A 58 48.28 -14.16 8.01
C GLY A 58 46.96 -14.89 7.77
N VAL A 59 47.02 -16.22 7.69
CA VAL A 59 45.86 -17.08 7.36
C VAL A 59 44.74 -16.96 8.38
N ALA A 60 45.06 -16.83 9.68
CA ALA A 60 44.06 -16.74 10.73
C ALA A 60 43.13 -15.54 10.54
N LYS A 61 43.68 -14.38 10.15
CA LYS A 61 42.90 -13.18 9.86
C LYS A 61 41.92 -13.39 8.70
N ILE A 62 42.39 -13.96 7.61
CA ILE A 62 41.57 -14.25 6.41
C ILE A 62 40.40 -15.18 6.77
N VAL A 63 40.67 -16.21 7.57
CA VAL A 63 39.64 -17.16 8.02
C VAL A 63 38.61 -16.46 8.91
N LEU A 64 39.04 -15.64 9.87
CA LEU A 64 38.12 -14.93 10.77
C LEU A 64 37.22 -13.94 10.02
N GLU A 65 37.76 -13.20 9.05
CA GLU A 65 36.99 -12.30 8.19
C GLU A 65 35.97 -13.09 7.34
N ALA A 66 36.37 -14.22 6.76
CA ALA A 66 35.47 -15.08 5.98
C ALA A 66 34.33 -15.67 6.84
N VAL A 67 34.65 -16.13 8.05
CA VAL A 67 33.66 -16.65 9.01
C VAL A 67 32.70 -15.55 9.44
N GLN A 68 33.18 -14.33 9.70
CA GLN A 68 32.32 -13.19 10.04
C GLN A 68 31.31 -12.92 8.92
N ILE A 69 31.76 -12.87 7.67
CA ILE A 69 30.88 -12.65 6.51
C ILE A 69 29.85 -13.78 6.39
N MET A 70 30.26 -15.04 6.58
CA MET A 70 29.35 -16.18 6.51
C MET A 70 28.29 -16.17 7.63
N LEU A 71 28.71 -15.92 8.88
CA LEU A 71 27.79 -15.81 10.02
C LEU A 71 26.78 -14.69 9.80
N PHE A 72 27.23 -13.55 9.28
CA PHE A 72 26.36 -12.43 8.99
C PHE A 72 25.34 -12.77 7.89
N ARG A 73 25.77 -13.43 6.80
CA ARG A 73 24.87 -13.91 5.74
C ARG A 73 23.81 -14.89 6.25
N LEU A 74 24.22 -15.85 7.06
CA LEU A 74 23.31 -16.82 7.66
C LEU A 74 22.28 -16.13 8.55
N ALA A 75 22.73 -15.19 9.39
CA ALA A 75 21.83 -14.43 10.26
C ALA A 75 20.82 -13.60 9.46
N LEU A 76 21.26 -12.97 8.35
CA LEU A 76 20.37 -12.24 7.45
C LEU A 76 19.34 -13.16 6.77
N GLN A 77 19.77 -14.33 6.29
CA GLN A 77 18.89 -15.31 5.66
C GLN A 77 17.83 -15.81 6.64
N MET A 78 18.23 -16.21 7.86
CA MET A 78 17.29 -16.64 8.89
C MET A 78 16.26 -15.56 9.23
N ALA A 79 16.70 -14.29 9.33
CA ALA A 79 15.82 -13.16 9.59
C ALA A 79 14.88 -12.86 8.41
N ARG A 80 15.27 -13.23 7.18
CA ARG A 80 14.44 -13.12 6.00
C ARG A 80 13.37 -14.20 5.97
N ASP A 81 13.76 -15.46 6.22
CA ASP A 81 12.84 -16.60 6.26
C ASP A 81 11.73 -16.36 7.29
N ASP A 82 12.08 -15.90 8.50
CA ASP A 82 11.08 -15.58 9.52
C ASP A 82 10.17 -14.38 9.13
N TYR A 83 10.69 -13.41 8.37
CA TYR A 83 9.87 -12.32 7.84
C TYR A 83 8.87 -12.83 6.79
N GLU A 84 9.31 -13.70 5.88
CA GLU A 84 8.46 -14.30 4.85
C GLU A 84 7.40 -15.21 5.46
N ASP A 85 7.76 -16.04 6.43
CA ASP A 85 6.81 -16.88 7.17
C ASP A 85 5.74 -16.06 7.89
N ARG A 86 6.13 -14.95 8.53
CA ARG A 86 5.17 -14.05 9.19
C ARG A 86 4.20 -13.44 8.19
N ARG A 87 4.69 -13.04 7.00
CA ARG A 87 3.87 -12.50 5.92
C ARG A 87 2.92 -13.53 5.35
N GLU A 88 3.40 -14.76 5.16
CA GLU A 88 2.62 -15.89 4.67
C GLU A 88 1.46 -16.22 5.62
N ARG A 89 1.77 -16.39 6.92
CA ARG A 89 0.75 -16.64 7.95
C ARG A 89 -0.27 -15.51 8.03
N GLN A 90 0.18 -14.25 7.91
CA GLN A 90 -0.73 -13.11 7.85
C GLN A 90 -1.65 -13.18 6.62
N ARG A 91 -1.11 -13.52 5.44
CA ARG A 91 -1.89 -13.66 4.21
C ARG A 91 -2.98 -14.73 4.36
N GLN A 92 -2.60 -15.92 4.85
CA GLN A 92 -3.53 -17.02 5.11
C GLN A 92 -4.61 -16.60 6.12
N GLY A 93 -4.24 -15.92 7.20
CA GLY A 93 -5.20 -15.40 8.18
C GLY A 93 -6.17 -14.36 7.59
N ILE A 94 -5.69 -13.47 6.72
CA ILE A 94 -6.52 -12.51 5.99
C ILE A 94 -7.50 -13.25 5.07
N GLU A 95 -7.03 -14.26 4.34
CA GLU A 95 -7.86 -15.04 3.41
C GLU A 95 -8.99 -15.77 4.14
N LEU A 96 -8.67 -16.49 5.22
CA LEU A 96 -9.67 -17.14 6.07
C LEU A 96 -10.69 -16.15 6.64
N ALA A 97 -10.24 -14.98 7.09
CA ALA A 97 -11.13 -13.95 7.61
C ALA A 97 -11.96 -13.26 6.53
N ARG A 98 -11.47 -13.17 5.28
CA ARG A 98 -12.25 -12.71 4.12
C ARG A 98 -13.34 -13.72 3.75
N GLN A 99 -13.01 -15.02 3.70
CA GLN A 99 -13.98 -16.10 3.47
C GLN A 99 -15.06 -16.11 4.57
N ALA A 100 -14.68 -15.87 5.82
CA ALA A 100 -15.61 -15.71 6.95
C ALA A 100 -16.35 -14.35 6.98
N GLY A 101 -16.21 -13.49 5.97
CA GLY A 101 -16.93 -12.21 5.86
C GLY A 101 -16.58 -11.15 6.91
N ARG A 102 -15.44 -11.28 7.61
CA ARG A 102 -15.03 -10.33 8.66
C ARG A 102 -14.52 -9.01 8.11
N TYR A 103 -13.98 -9.02 6.88
CA TYR A 103 -13.49 -7.82 6.20
C TYR A 103 -14.63 -7.06 5.53
N LYS A 104 -15.24 -6.10 6.25
CA LYS A 104 -16.34 -5.25 5.76
C LYS A 104 -15.89 -3.87 5.24
N GLY A 105 -14.57 -3.65 5.18
CA GLY A 105 -13.98 -2.36 4.81
C GLY A 105 -14.20 -1.25 5.83
N ARG A 106 -13.92 -0.01 5.43
CA ARG A 106 -14.18 1.17 6.26
C ARG A 106 -15.67 1.42 6.35
N ARG A 107 -16.24 1.36 7.57
CA ARG A 107 -17.64 1.70 7.81
C ARG A 107 -17.87 3.17 7.49
N ALA A 108 -18.92 3.45 6.74
CA ALA A 108 -19.35 4.81 6.48
C ALA A 108 -19.87 5.47 7.76
N ASP A 109 -19.67 6.78 7.90
CA ASP A 109 -20.25 7.57 8.99
C ASP A 109 -21.72 7.89 8.65
N PRO A 110 -22.70 7.27 9.34
CA PRO A 110 -24.11 7.43 9.00
C PRO A 110 -24.60 8.86 9.24
N LYS A 111 -24.08 9.55 10.26
CA LYS A 111 -24.53 10.91 10.61
C LYS A 111 -24.09 11.92 9.56
N ARG A 112 -22.81 11.86 9.16
CA ARG A 112 -22.29 12.74 8.10
C ARG A 112 -22.94 12.47 6.75
N ARG A 113 -23.22 11.19 6.43
CA ARG A 113 -23.96 10.86 5.20
C ARG A 113 -25.38 11.43 5.22
N ALA A 114 -26.10 11.32 6.34
CA ALA A 114 -27.43 11.93 6.47
C ALA A 114 -27.38 13.45 6.30
N GLN A 115 -26.36 14.11 6.86
CA GLN A 115 -26.14 15.56 6.68
C GLN A 115 -25.94 15.94 5.21
N VAL A 116 -25.11 15.19 4.46
CA VAL A 116 -24.93 15.40 3.01
C VAL A 116 -26.26 15.29 2.26
N VAL A 117 -27.06 14.26 2.58
CA VAL A 117 -28.35 14.05 1.92
C VAL A 117 -29.32 15.19 2.21
N ALA A 118 -29.41 15.64 3.48
CA ALA A 118 -30.24 16.76 3.86
C ALA A 118 -29.85 18.04 3.11
N LEU A 119 -28.56 18.39 3.09
CA LEU A 119 -28.06 19.57 2.38
C LEU A 119 -28.34 19.49 0.86
N ARG A 120 -28.18 18.32 0.26
CA ARG A 120 -28.50 18.14 -1.17
C ARG A 120 -29.99 18.25 -1.48
N LYS A 121 -30.86 17.70 -0.61
CA LYS A 121 -32.33 17.85 -0.74
C LYS A 121 -32.79 19.29 -0.52
N SER A 122 -32.10 20.07 0.32
CA SER A 122 -32.35 21.50 0.51
C SER A 122 -31.84 22.39 -0.64
N GLY A 123 -31.32 21.82 -1.73
CA GLY A 123 -30.92 22.56 -2.94
C GLY A 123 -29.49 23.11 -2.95
N TYR A 124 -28.66 22.82 -1.94
CA TYR A 124 -27.27 23.28 -1.94
C TYR A 124 -26.45 22.63 -3.05
N SER A 125 -25.53 23.41 -3.66
CA SER A 125 -24.59 22.90 -4.66
C SER A 125 -23.65 21.83 -4.07
N ILE A 126 -23.05 21.01 -4.93
CA ILE A 126 -22.11 19.95 -4.53
C ILE A 126 -20.92 20.54 -3.76
N ASN A 127 -20.36 21.65 -4.26
CA ASN A 127 -19.22 22.30 -3.64
C ASN A 127 -19.58 22.90 -2.28
N LYS A 128 -20.76 23.51 -2.16
CA LYS A 128 -21.20 24.08 -0.87
C LYS A 128 -21.52 22.99 0.15
N THR A 129 -22.09 21.87 -0.30
CA THR A 129 -22.34 20.70 0.55
C THR A 129 -21.03 20.07 1.04
N ALA A 130 -20.02 19.99 0.18
CA ALA A 130 -18.70 19.45 0.52
C ALA A 130 -18.03 20.26 1.64
N GLU A 131 -18.05 21.59 1.52
CA GLU A 131 -17.56 22.53 2.53
C GLU A 131 -18.28 22.35 3.88
N LEU A 132 -19.62 22.36 3.87
CA LEU A 132 -20.44 22.30 5.09
C LEU A 132 -20.42 20.92 5.78
N ALA A 133 -20.30 19.83 5.03
CA ALA A 133 -20.26 18.47 5.56
C ALA A 133 -18.83 17.97 5.88
N GLY A 134 -17.79 18.73 5.50
CA GLY A 134 -16.39 18.34 5.68
C GLY A 134 -15.99 17.12 4.84
N TYR A 135 -16.57 16.97 3.64
CA TYR A 135 -16.21 15.92 2.68
C TYR A 135 -15.66 16.51 1.39
N SER A 136 -14.94 15.70 0.61
CA SER A 136 -14.56 16.09 -0.75
C SER A 136 -15.78 16.10 -1.67
N ALA A 137 -15.75 16.93 -2.72
CA ALA A 137 -16.80 16.97 -3.73
C ALA A 137 -17.06 15.59 -4.38
N ALA A 138 -16.00 14.78 -4.57
CA ALA A 138 -16.11 13.41 -5.08
C ALA A 138 -16.91 12.50 -4.13
N GLN A 139 -16.67 12.61 -2.82
CA GLN A 139 -17.39 11.84 -1.82
C GLN A 139 -18.87 12.27 -1.73
N VAL A 140 -19.16 13.57 -1.85
CA VAL A 140 -20.54 14.08 -1.93
C VAL A 140 -21.27 13.57 -3.18
N LYS A 141 -20.63 13.64 -4.35
CA LYS A 141 -21.17 13.09 -5.61
C LYS A 141 -21.51 11.61 -5.49
N ARG A 142 -20.59 10.82 -4.93
CA ARG A 142 -20.80 9.39 -4.70
C ARG A 142 -21.97 9.10 -3.76
N ILE A 143 -22.04 9.79 -2.62
CA ILE A 143 -23.16 9.64 -1.68
C ILE A 143 -24.49 10.01 -2.35
N TRP A 144 -24.52 11.08 -3.13
CA TRP A 144 -25.73 11.54 -3.83
C TRP A 144 -26.18 10.57 -4.93
N ALA A 145 -25.25 10.02 -5.70
CA ALA A 145 -25.54 9.00 -6.71
C ALA A 145 -26.13 7.72 -6.09
N GLU A 146 -25.55 7.24 -4.98
CA GLU A 146 -26.06 6.07 -4.25
C GLU A 146 -27.50 6.29 -3.76
N VAL A 147 -27.83 7.50 -3.29
CA VAL A 147 -29.18 7.84 -2.80
C VAL A 147 -30.17 8.00 -3.95
N SER A 148 -29.79 8.71 -5.02
CA SER A 148 -30.65 8.90 -6.19
C SER A 148 -30.98 7.57 -6.88
N GLN A 149 -30.02 6.65 -6.98
CA GLN A 149 -30.28 5.30 -7.51
C GLN A 149 -31.20 4.48 -6.59
N ALA A 150 -31.06 4.60 -5.28
CA ALA A 150 -31.95 3.93 -4.33
C ALA A 150 -33.38 4.48 -4.43
N GLU A 151 -33.54 5.81 -4.52
CA GLU A 151 -34.84 6.46 -4.70
C GLU A 151 -35.48 6.09 -6.06
N ALA A 152 -34.71 6.04 -7.15
CA ALA A 152 -35.20 5.62 -8.46
C ALA A 152 -35.74 4.17 -8.45
N LYS A 153 -35.01 3.25 -7.81
CA LYS A 153 -35.45 1.85 -7.64
C LYS A 153 -36.71 1.74 -6.78
N GLN A 154 -36.84 2.57 -5.74
CA GLN A 154 -37.98 2.54 -4.84
C GLN A 154 -39.27 3.08 -5.48
N HIS A 155 -39.16 4.04 -6.40
CA HIS A 155 -40.30 4.62 -7.13
C HIS A 155 -40.60 3.88 -8.44
N GLY A 156 -40.02 2.70 -8.67
CA GLY A 156 -40.31 1.86 -9.84
C GLY A 156 -39.83 2.44 -11.17
N ALA A 157 -38.91 3.41 -11.15
CA ALA A 157 -38.39 3.99 -12.37
C ALA A 157 -37.35 3.03 -13.00
N PHE A 158 -37.70 2.54 -14.19
CA PHE A 158 -36.90 1.93 -15.27
C PHE A 158 -36.85 0.40 -15.40
N VAL A 159 -37.65 -0.11 -16.36
CA VAL A 159 -37.13 -0.91 -17.48
C VAL A 159 -37.70 -0.46 -18.85
N GLU A 160 -38.90 0.12 -18.98
CA GLU A 160 -39.52 0.29 -20.31
C GLU A 160 -39.24 1.61 -21.08
N ASP A 161 -38.88 2.72 -20.42
CA ASP A 161 -38.74 4.03 -21.11
C ASP A 161 -37.29 4.54 -21.22
N ALA A 162 -36.29 3.67 -21.16
CA ALA A 162 -34.95 4.06 -21.59
C ALA A 162 -34.90 3.95 -23.12
N LEU A 163 -35.02 5.09 -23.82
CA LEU A 163 -34.79 5.18 -25.27
C LEU A 163 -33.54 4.36 -25.61
N THR A 164 -33.74 3.26 -26.34
CA THR A 164 -32.63 2.42 -26.78
C THR A 164 -31.87 3.13 -27.88
N GLU A 165 -30.62 2.72 -28.10
CA GLU A 165 -29.80 3.23 -29.21
C GLU A 165 -30.50 3.08 -30.57
N ALA A 166 -31.40 2.09 -30.69
CA ALA A 166 -32.28 1.89 -31.83
C ALA A 166 -33.37 2.98 -31.95
N ASP A 167 -33.97 3.43 -30.84
CA ASP A 167 -34.98 4.49 -30.83
C ASP A 167 -34.36 5.86 -31.18
N ALA A 168 -33.11 6.10 -30.74
CA ALA A 168 -32.36 7.29 -31.11
C ALA A 168 -31.97 7.31 -32.59
N LEU A 169 -31.56 6.18 -33.18
CA LEU A 169 -31.25 6.06 -34.61
C LEU A 169 -32.51 6.20 -35.50
N ALA A 170 -33.67 5.72 -35.03
CA ALA A 170 -34.93 5.85 -35.75
C ALA A 170 -35.42 7.31 -35.86
N ALA A 171 -35.13 8.15 -34.86
CA ALA A 171 -35.45 9.57 -34.88
C ALA A 171 -34.59 10.35 -35.90
N VAL A 172 -33.32 9.95 -36.09
CA VAL A 172 -32.41 10.62 -37.05
C VAL A 172 -32.77 10.27 -38.51
N GLY A 173 -33.21 9.04 -38.79
CA GLY A 173 -33.60 8.60 -40.14
C GLY A 173 -34.98 9.05 -40.64
N GLN A 174 -35.73 9.81 -39.84
CA GLN A 174 -37.02 10.39 -40.23
C GLN A 174 -36.89 11.85 -40.72
N ASP A 175 -35.84 12.57 -40.29
CA ASP A 175 -35.58 13.95 -40.72
C ASP A 175 -35.10 14.00 -42.18
N GLU A 176 -34.22 13.08 -42.59
CA GLU A 176 -33.67 13.05 -43.95
C GLU A 176 -34.71 12.69 -45.04
N ARG A 177 -35.84 12.05 -44.68
CA ARG A 177 -36.90 11.69 -45.64
C ARG A 177 -37.95 12.77 -45.86
N GLN A 178 -37.96 13.85 -45.08
CA GLN A 178 -38.87 14.97 -45.29
C GLN A 178 -38.27 16.10 -46.16
N GLU A 179 -36.94 16.23 -46.22
CA GLU A 179 -36.28 17.27 -47.04
C GLU A 179 -36.21 16.92 -48.55
N GLU A 180 -36.33 15.65 -48.95
CA GLU A 180 -36.32 15.26 -50.38
C GLU A 180 -37.68 15.40 -51.11
N ARG A 181 -38.75 15.89 -50.45
CA ARG A 181 -40.10 16.02 -51.04
C ARG A 181 -40.67 17.46 -51.06
N ALA A 182 -39.82 18.47 -51.01
CA ALA A 182 -40.21 19.88 -51.22
C ALA A 182 -39.73 20.40 -52.59
#